data_AF-R7MZM5-F1
#
_entry.id   AF-R7MZM5-F1
#
_cell.length_a   1.000
_cell.length_b   1.000
_cell.length_c   1.000
_cell.angle_alpha   90.00
_cell.angle_beta   90.00
_cell.angle_gamma   90.00
#
_symmetry.space_group_name_H-M   'P 1'
#
loop_
_entity.id
_entity.type
_entity.pdbx_description
1 polymer ?
#
loop_
_entity_poly.entity_id
_entity_poly.type
_entity_poly.pdbx_seq_one_letter_code
_entity_poly.pdbx_strand_id
1 'polypeptide(L)'
;MCKKFKIDTIRKMGTYHLLSGNSKVKDQLINLLDLMFKSSKNANEKITALHNDFGIDLTQEGEGDLKLMCNLGEGLYEDGLMKGKLESALEMLKDGVDLDKVAKYTKLSLSIIKELAKQNKLI
;
A
#
# COMPACT_ATOMS: atom_id res chain seq x y z
N MET A 1 -1.83 0.25 -0.39
CA MET A 1 -2.26 0.30 -1.80
C MET A 1 -2.67 1.76 -1.96
N CYS A 2 -2.04 2.61 -2.75
CA CYS A 2 -1.16 2.36 -3.90
C CYS A 2 0.09 1.51 -3.59
N LYS A 3 0.62 1.54 -2.37
CA LYS A 3 1.67 0.59 -1.98
C LYS A 3 1.08 -0.80 -1.70
N LYS A 4 1.33 -1.80 -2.56
CA LYS A 4 1.21 -3.26 -2.27
C LYS A 4 0.07 -4.10 -2.87
N PHE A 5 -0.73 -3.59 -3.80
CA PHE A 5 -1.49 -4.50 -4.70
C PHE A 5 -0.70 -4.89 -5.97
N LYS A 6 0.56 -4.47 -6.05
CA LYS A 6 1.45 -4.67 -7.19
C LYS A 6 2.55 -5.66 -6.80
N ILE A 7 2.49 -6.87 -7.34
CA ILE A 7 3.62 -7.52 -8.03
C ILE A 7 3.09 -8.75 -8.79
N ASP A 8 2.23 -9.57 -8.19
CA ASP A 8 1.78 -10.82 -8.84
C ASP A 8 0.68 -10.66 -9.89
N THR A 9 -0.26 -9.73 -9.69
CA THR A 9 -1.33 -9.46 -10.69
C THR A 9 -0.77 -8.79 -11.95
N ILE A 10 0.23 -7.90 -11.80
CA ILE A 10 0.88 -7.23 -12.92
C ILE A 10 1.81 -8.18 -13.68
N ARG A 11 2.48 -9.10 -12.98
CA ARG A 11 3.29 -10.13 -13.63
C ARG A 11 2.43 -11.04 -14.52
N LYS A 12 1.23 -11.42 -14.06
CA LYS A 12 0.28 -12.23 -14.86
C LYS A 12 -0.34 -11.46 -16.03
N MET A 13 -0.68 -10.18 -15.87
CA MET A 13 -1.15 -9.34 -16.99
C MET A 13 -0.04 -9.03 -18.01
N GLY A 14 1.21 -8.87 -17.57
CA GLY A 14 2.36 -8.64 -18.44
C GLY A 14 2.64 -9.77 -19.42
N THR A 15 2.40 -11.03 -19.02
CA THR A 15 2.53 -12.20 -19.90
C THR A 15 1.39 -12.34 -20.92
N TYR A 16 0.18 -11.87 -20.62
CA TYR A 16 -0.95 -11.93 -21.57
C TYR A 16 -0.93 -10.78 -22.60
N HIS A 17 -0.27 -9.65 -22.32
CA HIS A 17 -0.29 -8.43 -23.15
C HIS A 17 0.92 -8.21 -24.07
N LEU A 18 1.79 -9.21 -24.23
CA LEU A 18 2.95 -9.15 -25.14
C LEU A 18 2.58 -9.30 -26.63
N LEU A 19 1.31 -9.51 -26.97
CA LEU A 19 0.88 -9.90 -28.32
C LEU A 19 0.22 -8.80 -29.18
N SER A 20 0.09 -7.54 -28.71
CA SER A 20 -0.61 -6.48 -29.48
C SER A 20 0.21 -5.19 -29.66
N GLY A 21 1.06 -5.16 -30.68
CA GLY A 21 0.89 -4.27 -31.85
C GLY A 21 1.20 -2.77 -31.82
N ASN A 22 1.35 -2.04 -30.70
CA ASN A 22 1.83 -0.65 -30.74
C ASN A 22 2.53 -0.23 -29.42
N SER A 23 3.86 -0.25 -29.42
CA SER A 23 4.67 -0.07 -28.20
C SER A 23 4.47 1.28 -27.52
N LYS A 24 4.33 2.37 -28.28
CA LYS A 24 4.25 3.73 -27.71
C LYS A 24 2.97 3.96 -26.89
N VAL A 25 1.82 3.54 -27.42
CA VAL A 25 0.53 3.66 -26.71
C VAL A 25 0.49 2.74 -25.49
N LYS A 26 1.05 1.53 -25.64
CA LYS A 26 1.22 0.58 -24.54
C LYS A 26 2.05 1.17 -23.41
N ASP A 27 3.19 1.78 -23.73
CA ASP A 27 4.08 2.37 -22.74
C ASP A 27 3.43 3.54 -22.01
N GLN A 28 2.69 4.40 -22.72
CA GLN A 28 1.92 5.48 -22.09
C GLN A 28 0.86 4.96 -21.12
N LEU A 29 0.09 3.93 -21.50
CA LEU A 29 -0.90 3.33 -20.61
C LEU A 29 -0.25 2.71 -19.36
N ILE A 30 0.86 1.99 -19.52
CA ILE A 30 1.59 1.41 -18.40
C ILE A 30 2.12 2.49 -17.45
N ASN A 31 2.65 3.59 -17.99
CA ASN A 31 3.15 4.71 -17.19
C ASN A 31 2.03 5.41 -16.41
N LEU A 32 0.84 5.56 -17.02
CA LEU A 32 -0.35 6.08 -16.35
C LEU A 32 -0.76 5.16 -15.20
N LEU A 33 -0.87 3.86 -15.45
CA LEU A 33 -1.19 2.88 -14.40
C LEU A 33 -0.11 2.84 -13.31
N ASP A 34 1.13 3.16 -13.65
CA ASP A 34 2.21 3.26 -12.67
C ASP A 34 2.09 4.48 -11.78
N LEU A 35 1.84 5.64 -12.37
CA LEU A 35 1.52 6.87 -11.67
C LEU A 35 0.33 6.67 -10.74
N MET A 36 -0.78 6.11 -11.24
CA MET A 36 -2.01 5.99 -10.47
C MET A 36 -1.88 5.00 -9.32
N PHE A 37 -1.29 3.82 -9.57
CA PHE A 37 -1.38 2.70 -8.62
C PHE A 37 -0.08 2.26 -7.96
N LYS A 38 1.12 2.64 -8.45
CA LYS A 38 2.41 2.28 -7.80
C LYS A 38 3.07 3.45 -7.12
N SER A 39 3.06 4.59 -7.80
CA SER A 39 3.77 5.76 -7.36
C SER A 39 3.32 6.16 -5.96
N SER A 40 4.30 6.50 -5.12
CA SER A 40 4.11 7.05 -3.78
C SER A 40 3.89 8.56 -3.79
N LYS A 41 3.71 9.15 -4.97
CA LYS A 41 3.25 10.54 -5.10
C LYS A 41 1.93 10.73 -4.36
N ASN A 42 1.78 11.87 -3.71
CA ASN A 42 0.51 12.27 -3.12
C ASN A 42 -0.52 12.66 -4.20
N ALA A 43 -1.75 12.92 -3.79
CA ALA A 43 -2.83 13.24 -4.73
C ALA A 43 -2.52 14.47 -5.60
N ASN A 44 -1.98 15.56 -5.02
CA ASN A 44 -1.66 16.78 -5.77
C ASN A 44 -0.57 16.53 -6.82
N GLU A 45 0.48 15.78 -6.46
CA GLU A 45 1.53 15.39 -7.40
C GLU A 45 1.01 14.49 -8.54
N LYS A 46 0.01 13.64 -8.27
CA LYS A 46 -0.66 12.84 -9.30
C LYS A 46 -1.52 13.70 -10.21
N ILE A 47 -2.29 14.65 -9.67
CA ILE A 47 -3.10 15.61 -10.45
C ILE A 47 -2.20 16.39 -11.42
N THR A 48 -1.09 16.95 -10.92
CA THR A 48 -0.13 17.67 -11.77
C THR A 48 0.49 16.78 -12.84
N ALA A 49 0.84 15.53 -12.52
CA ALA A 49 1.41 14.62 -13.50
C ALA A 49 0.37 14.16 -14.54
N LEU A 50 -0.90 13.97 -14.16
CA LEU A 50 -1.99 13.68 -15.09
C LEU A 50 -2.13 14.80 -16.14
N HIS A 51 -2.11 16.06 -15.70
CA HIS A 51 -2.15 17.21 -16.60
C HIS A 51 -0.90 17.26 -17.50
N ASN A 52 0.29 17.32 -16.90
CA ASN A 52 1.54 17.59 -17.64
C ASN A 52 1.99 16.44 -18.54
N ASP A 53 1.91 15.20 -18.05
CA ASP A 53 2.53 14.05 -18.71
C ASP A 53 1.54 13.29 -19.61
N PHE A 54 0.23 13.41 -19.31
CA PHE A 54 -0.82 12.66 -19.99
C PHE A 54 -1.89 13.54 -20.64
N GLY A 55 -1.89 14.86 -20.40
CA GLY A 55 -2.92 15.77 -20.92
C GLY A 55 -4.31 15.49 -20.35
N ILE A 56 -4.39 14.97 -19.13
CA ILE A 56 -5.63 14.62 -18.45
C ILE A 56 -5.95 15.71 -17.42
N ASP A 57 -6.91 16.56 -17.76
CA ASP A 57 -7.49 17.54 -16.85
C ASP A 57 -8.62 16.92 -16.03
N LEU A 58 -8.51 17.04 -14.70
CA LEU A 58 -9.57 16.62 -13.79
C LEU A 58 -10.50 17.79 -13.49
N THR A 59 -11.79 17.49 -13.31
CA THR A 59 -12.72 18.45 -12.71
C THR A 59 -12.42 18.60 -11.21
N GLN A 60 -12.93 19.65 -10.57
CA GLN A 60 -12.79 19.83 -9.12
C GLN A 60 -13.31 18.62 -8.33
N GLU A 61 -14.42 18.03 -8.79
CA GLU A 61 -14.97 16.79 -8.23
C GLU A 61 -13.98 15.62 -8.39
N GLY A 62 -13.44 15.43 -9.60
CA GLY A 62 -12.45 14.38 -9.87
C GLY A 62 -11.14 14.53 -9.09
N GLU A 63 -10.67 15.76 -8.85
CA GLU A 63 -9.56 16.02 -7.94
C GLU A 63 -9.90 15.66 -6.49
N GLY A 64 -11.14 15.99 -6.05
CA GLY A 64 -11.67 15.63 -4.75
C GLY A 64 -11.69 14.12 -4.54
N ASP A 65 -12.22 13.38 -5.52
CA ASP A 65 -12.28 11.92 -5.51
C ASP A 65 -10.88 11.31 -5.47
N LEU A 66 -9.94 11.80 -6.27
CA LEU A 66 -8.57 11.30 -6.28
C LEU A 66 -7.88 11.51 -4.92
N LYS A 67 -8.11 12.66 -4.26
CA LYS A 67 -7.62 12.95 -2.91
C LYS A 67 -8.21 11.98 -1.89
N LEU A 68 -9.53 11.78 -1.92
CA LEU A 68 -10.22 10.84 -1.03
C LEU A 68 -9.69 9.40 -1.22
N MET A 69 -9.55 8.96 -2.46
CA MET A 69 -9.01 7.63 -2.78
C MET A 69 -7.58 7.43 -2.29
N CYS A 70 -6.71 8.45 -2.44
CA CYS A 70 -5.33 8.37 -1.94
C CYS A 70 -5.30 8.25 -0.41
N ASN A 71 -6.01 9.13 0.29
CA ASN A 71 -6.05 9.13 1.76
C ASN A 71 -6.65 7.83 2.30
N LEU A 72 -7.74 7.34 1.69
CA LEU A 72 -8.35 6.06 2.05
C LEU A 72 -7.38 4.91 1.82
N GLY A 73 -6.67 4.89 0.70
CA GLY A 73 -5.68 3.86 0.38
C GLY A 73 -4.49 3.83 1.34
N GLU A 74 -4.05 5.00 1.81
CA GLU A 74 -3.02 5.14 2.85
C GLU A 74 -3.52 4.60 4.20
N GLY A 75 -4.71 5.04 4.64
CA GLY A 75 -5.31 4.56 5.89
C GLY A 75 -5.49 3.04 5.92
N LEU A 76 -6.01 2.45 4.83
CA LEU A 76 -6.18 1.00 4.72
C LEU A 76 -4.83 0.26 4.72
N TYR A 77 -3.80 0.84 4.12
CA TYR A 77 -2.47 0.23 4.11
C TYR A 77 -1.82 0.24 5.49
N GLU A 78 -1.93 1.36 6.21
CA GLU A 78 -1.40 1.51 7.55
C GLU A 78 -2.13 0.63 8.55
N ASP A 79 -3.47 0.58 8.49
CA ASP A 79 -4.29 -0.30 9.32
C ASP A 79 -3.95 -1.78 9.07
N GLY A 80 -3.88 -2.19 7.80
CA GLY A 80 -3.50 -3.56 7.43
C GLY A 80 -2.08 -3.92 7.89
N LEU A 81 -1.12 -3.00 7.76
CA LEU A 81 0.25 -3.22 8.23
C LEU A 81 0.30 -3.32 9.76
N MET A 82 -0.46 -2.49 10.47
CA MET A 82 -0.52 -2.52 11.94
C MET A 82 -1.16 -3.82 12.44
N LYS A 83 -2.29 -4.23 11.86
CA LYS A 83 -2.95 -5.50 12.17
C LYS A 83 -2.03 -6.70 11.96
N GLY A 84 -1.34 -6.77 10.82
CA GLY A 84 -0.39 -7.85 10.55
C GLY A 84 0.79 -7.90 11.54
N LYS A 85 1.28 -6.74 12.00
CA LYS A 85 2.31 -6.69 13.05
C LYS A 85 1.78 -7.17 14.39
N LEU A 86 0.56 -6.80 14.76
CA LEU A 86 -0.08 -7.22 16.01
C LEU A 86 -0.35 -8.72 16.02
N GLU A 87 -0.88 -9.27 14.93
CA GLU A 87 -1.09 -10.72 14.76
C GLU A 87 0.23 -11.48 14.87
N SER A 88 1.27 -11.03 14.17
CA SER A 88 2.59 -11.64 14.26
C SER A 88 3.19 -11.55 15.66
N ALA A 89 3.02 -10.42 16.35
CA ALA A 89 3.47 -10.27 17.73
C ALA A 89 2.74 -11.24 18.67
N LEU A 90 1.42 -11.39 18.50
CA LEU A 90 0.59 -12.26 19.31
C LEU A 90 1.03 -13.73 19.18
N GLU A 91 1.29 -14.20 17.97
CA GLU A 91 1.79 -15.58 17.75
C GLU A 91 3.16 -15.79 18.40
N MET A 92 4.10 -14.84 18.26
CA MET A 92 5.40 -14.93 18.94
C MET A 92 5.27 -14.98 20.47
N LEU A 93 4.32 -14.22 21.04
CA LEU A 93 4.07 -14.24 22.48
C LEU A 93 3.49 -15.59 22.95
N LYS A 94 2.59 -16.20 22.17
CA LYS A 94 2.06 -17.55 22.43
C LYS A 94 3.16 -18.62 22.40
N ASP A 95 4.15 -18.44 21.52
CA ASP A 95 5.34 -19.30 21.43
C ASP A 95 6.35 -19.05 22.56
N GLY A 96 6.06 -18.14 23.50
CA GLY A 96 6.92 -17.84 24.64
C GLY A 96 8.16 -17.01 24.30
N VAL A 97 8.14 -16.30 23.16
CA VAL A 97 9.24 -15.41 22.78
C VAL A 97 9.27 -14.18 23.71
N ASP A 98 10.46 -13.84 24.17
CA ASP A 98 10.70 -12.68 25.04
C ASP A 98 10.24 -11.34 24.42
N LEU A 99 9.67 -10.46 25.25
CA LEU A 99 9.07 -9.18 24.84
C LEU A 99 10.04 -8.30 24.03
N ASP A 100 11.32 -8.26 24.39
CA ASP A 100 12.31 -7.42 23.70
C ASP A 100 12.61 -7.95 22.28
N LYS A 101 12.59 -9.27 22.12
CA LYS A 101 12.72 -9.90 20.79
C LYS A 101 11.48 -9.63 19.94
N VAL A 102 10.28 -9.74 20.51
CA VAL A 102 9.04 -9.42 19.81
C VAL A 102 9.04 -7.96 19.34
N ALA A 103 9.44 -7.02 20.21
CA ALA A 103 9.56 -5.60 19.86
C ALA A 103 10.53 -5.37 18.69
N LYS A 104 11.70 -6.02 18.74
CA LYS A 104 12.71 -5.93 17.68
C LYS A 104 12.20 -6.43 16.33
N TYR A 105 11.54 -7.60 16.30
CA TYR A 105 11.11 -8.21 15.03
C TYR A 105 9.87 -7.54 14.43
N THR A 106 8.90 -7.19 15.27
CA THR A 106 7.62 -6.61 14.82
C THR A 106 7.70 -5.10 14.60
N LYS A 107 8.74 -4.46 15.15
CA LYS A 107 8.92 -3.00 15.19
C LYS A 107 7.73 -2.31 15.88
N LEU A 108 7.15 -2.97 16.88
CA LEU A 108 6.15 -2.41 17.78
C LEU A 108 6.83 -1.89 19.05
N SER A 109 6.18 -0.95 19.72
CA SER A 109 6.65 -0.49 21.02
C SER A 109 6.38 -1.54 22.10
N LEU A 110 7.23 -1.58 23.12
CA LEU A 110 7.03 -2.46 24.28
C LEU A 110 5.68 -2.22 24.99
N SER A 111 5.17 -0.98 24.95
CA SER A 111 3.85 -0.65 25.53
C SER A 111 2.73 -1.43 24.84
N ILE A 112 2.70 -1.40 23.50
CA ILE A 112 1.69 -2.09 22.70
C ILE A 112 1.78 -3.61 22.92
N ILE A 113 2.99 -4.16 22.96
CA ILE A 113 3.20 -5.61 23.15
C ILE A 113 2.74 -6.04 24.56
N LYS A 114 3.04 -5.25 25.59
CA LYS A 114 2.59 -5.52 26.96
C LYS A 114 1.07 -5.46 27.08
N GLU A 115 0.42 -4.48 26.44
CA GLU A 115 -1.04 -4.40 26.40
C GLU A 115 -1.65 -5.61 25.68
N LEU A 116 -1.09 -5.99 24.54
CA LEU A 116 -1.52 -7.16 23.76
C LEU A 116 -1.40 -8.46 24.58
N ALA A 117 -0.29 -8.65 25.29
CA ALA A 117 -0.07 -9.82 26.14
C ALA A 117 -1.08 -9.89 27.31
N LYS A 118 -1.33 -8.75 27.98
CA LYS A 118 -2.33 -8.64 29.06
C LYS A 118 -3.75 -8.94 28.57
N GLN A 119 -4.15 -8.36 27.44
CA GLN A 119 -5.48 -8.58 26.85
C GLN A 119 -5.72 -10.06 26.51
N ASN A 120 -4.66 -10.79 26.17
CA ASN A 120 -4.72 -12.20 25.81
C ASN A 120 -4.35 -13.16 26.97
N LYS A 121 -4.19 -12.64 28.19
CA LYS A 121 -3.87 -13.44 29.41
C LYS A 121 -2.60 -14.28 29.29
N LEU A 122 -1.62 -13.79 28.53
CA LEU A 122 -0.32 -14.44 28.38
C LEU A 122 0.66 -14.04 29.50
N ILE A 123 0.37 -12.93 30.19
CA ILE A 123 1.07 -12.40 31.36
C ILE A 123 0.08 -11.75 32.33
#